data_AF-A0A7W3MXY7-F1
#
_entry.id   AF-A0A7W3MXY7-F1
#
_cell.length_a   1.000
_cell.length_b   1.000
_cell.length_c   1.000
_cell.angle_alpha   90.00
_cell.angle_beta   90.00
_cell.angle_gamma   90.00
#
_symmetry.space_group_name_H-M   'P 1'
#
loop_
_entity.id
_entity.type
_entity.pdbx_description
1 polymer ?
#
loop_
_entity_poly.entity_id
_entity_poly.type
_entity_poly.pdbx_seq_one_letter_code
_entity_poly.pdbx_strand_id
1 'polypeptide(L)'
;MRPHEEGQDTQMTGNGRQVRDPAEFGWLLNDFATGTPGVRHALIVSSDGLPLVVAGGMDADLADPLSAMSSGLLSLGHNIAAKVGQSGCEQIMLKFPAGHFLFMRIGPLAGLAVLVEEGANLGAVAYKMTQLVDGVGHLLTPQVRDDLRRLNLGQRAS
;
A
#
# COMPACT_ATOMS: atom_id res chain seq x y z
N MET A 1 61.94 11.13 1.42
CA MET A 1 61.59 9.87 2.10
C MET A 1 60.83 10.16 3.39
N ARG A 2 59.51 9.94 3.33
CA ARG A 2 58.44 9.80 4.35
C ARG A 2 57.15 10.49 3.84
N PRO A 3 55.96 9.93 4.14
CA PRO A 3 55.05 9.45 3.09
C PRO A 3 53.72 10.22 3.00
N HIS A 4 52.96 9.84 1.97
CA HIS A 4 51.59 10.22 1.63
C HIS A 4 50.61 10.19 2.80
N GLU A 5 49.77 11.24 2.92
CA GLU A 5 48.47 11.16 3.57
C GLU A 5 47.40 11.54 2.54
N GLU A 6 46.76 10.49 2.02
CA GLU A 6 45.53 10.55 1.24
C GLU A 6 44.41 11.05 2.15
N GLY A 7 43.95 12.27 1.89
CA GLY A 7 42.70 12.78 2.46
C GLY A 7 41.54 12.00 1.88
N GLN A 8 40.98 11.13 2.70
CA GLN A 8 39.83 10.28 2.41
C GLN A 8 38.65 11.10 1.86
N ASP A 9 38.29 10.80 0.61
CA ASP A 9 36.98 11.10 0.05
C ASP A 9 35.91 10.48 0.97
N THR A 10 35.24 11.35 1.71
CA THR A 10 34.04 10.97 2.47
C THR A 10 32.93 10.69 1.47
N GLN A 11 32.83 9.44 1.04
CA GLN A 11 31.66 8.89 0.38
C GLN A 11 30.47 8.99 1.33
N MET A 12 29.69 10.06 1.18
CA MET A 12 28.33 10.16 1.68
C MET A 12 27.46 9.17 0.88
N THR A 13 27.44 7.90 1.30
CA THR A 13 26.46 6.93 0.81
C THR A 13 25.10 7.28 1.42
N GLY A 14 24.31 8.06 0.68
CA GLY A 14 22.88 8.17 0.92
C GLY A 14 22.24 6.80 0.77
N ASN A 15 21.93 6.16 1.89
CA ASN A 15 21.26 4.87 1.92
C ASN A 15 19.80 5.06 1.49
N GLY A 16 19.56 5.03 0.18
CA GLY A 16 18.23 4.75 -0.36
C GLY A 16 17.88 3.32 0.04
N ARG A 17 17.14 3.18 1.14
CA ARG A 17 16.69 1.89 1.65
C ARG A 17 15.79 1.25 0.60
N GLN A 18 16.40 0.48 -0.30
CA GLN A 18 15.68 -0.42 -1.20
C GLN A 18 14.95 -1.40 -0.30
N VAL A 19 13.63 -1.34 -0.34
CA VAL A 19 12.79 -2.31 0.32
C VAL A 19 12.89 -3.62 -0.45
N ARG A 20 13.63 -4.55 0.14
CA ARG A 20 13.99 -5.83 -0.46
C ARG A 20 13.20 -6.99 0.13
N ASP A 21 12.44 -6.76 1.19
CA ASP A 21 11.76 -7.81 1.95
C ASP A 21 10.24 -7.51 2.08
N PRO A 22 9.37 -8.43 1.67
CA PRO A 22 7.95 -8.45 2.01
C PRO A 22 7.59 -8.11 3.48
N ALA A 23 8.45 -8.48 4.44
CA ALA A 23 8.27 -8.14 5.85
C ALA A 23 8.30 -6.62 6.11
N GLU A 24 9.05 -5.87 5.30
CA GLU A 24 9.14 -4.42 5.41
C GLU A 24 7.86 -3.72 4.90
N PHE A 25 7.19 -4.27 3.89
CA PHE A 25 5.86 -3.79 3.49
C PHE A 25 4.82 -4.01 4.58
N GLY A 26 4.89 -5.17 5.25
CA GLY A 26 4.09 -5.46 6.45
C GLY A 26 4.26 -4.40 7.52
N TRP A 27 5.52 -4.11 7.87
CA TRP A 27 5.84 -3.08 8.85
C TRP A 27 5.36 -1.68 8.43
N LEU A 28 5.61 -1.26 7.19
CA LEU A 28 5.19 0.06 6.68
C LEU A 28 3.67 0.24 6.74
N LEU A 29 2.91 -0.77 6.32
CA LEU A 29 1.45 -0.72 6.35
C LEU A 29 0.94 -0.69 7.79
N ASN A 30 1.58 -1.44 8.70
CA ASN A 30 1.23 -1.44 10.11
C ASN A 30 1.57 -0.11 10.80
N ASP A 31 2.72 0.48 10.50
CA ASP A 31 3.11 1.82 10.98
C ASP A 31 2.10 2.88 10.51
N PHE A 32 1.70 2.83 9.23
CA PHE A 32 0.61 3.68 8.72
C PHE A 32 -0.70 3.48 9.48
N ALA A 33 -1.14 2.23 9.68
CA ALA A 33 -2.42 1.94 10.31
C ALA A 33 -2.45 2.36 11.79
N THR A 34 -1.36 2.14 12.51
CA THR A 34 -1.23 2.49 13.94
C THR A 34 -0.94 3.97 14.17
N GLY A 35 -0.21 4.62 13.25
CA GLY A 35 0.18 6.03 13.33
C GLY A 35 -0.84 7.01 12.75
N THR A 36 -1.94 6.54 12.15
CA THR A 36 -2.96 7.39 11.51
C THR A 36 -4.29 7.28 12.26
N PRO A 37 -4.67 8.28 13.07
CA PRO A 37 -5.92 8.27 13.82
C PRO A 37 -7.15 8.06 12.92
N GLY A 38 -8.04 7.16 13.35
CA GLY A 38 -9.28 6.81 12.65
C GLY A 38 -9.13 5.74 11.57
N VAL A 39 -7.92 5.24 11.28
CA VAL A 39 -7.74 4.04 10.46
C VAL A 39 -8.03 2.80 11.31
N ARG A 40 -9.02 1.98 10.89
CA ARG A 40 -9.32 0.69 11.52
C ARG A 40 -8.50 -0.44 10.94
N HIS A 41 -8.53 -0.53 9.62
CA HIS A 41 -7.85 -1.58 8.90
C HIS A 41 -7.27 -1.01 7.61
N ALA A 42 -6.15 -1.58 7.19
CA ALA A 42 -5.54 -1.27 5.91
C ALA A 42 -5.09 -2.55 5.24
N LEU A 43 -5.20 -2.62 3.92
CA LEU A 43 -4.63 -3.69 3.12
C LEU A 43 -4.01 -3.16 1.83
N ILE A 44 -2.92 -3.79 1.41
CA ILE A 44 -2.43 -3.67 0.04
C ILE A 44 -3.01 -4.85 -0.73
N VAL A 45 -3.71 -4.55 -1.82
CA VAL A 45 -4.38 -5.50 -2.70
C VAL A 45 -3.73 -5.49 -4.08
N SER A 46 -3.53 -6.67 -4.63
CA SER A 46 -3.11 -6.86 -6.01
C SER A 46 -4.23 -6.49 -6.98
N SER A 47 -3.89 -6.05 -8.19
CA SER A 47 -4.87 -5.77 -9.26
C SER A 47 -5.76 -6.98 -9.62
N ASP A 48 -5.32 -8.21 -9.33
CA ASP A 48 -6.10 -9.44 -9.51
C ASP A 48 -7.03 -9.80 -8.33
N GLY A 49 -7.09 -8.95 -7.30
CA GLY A 49 -8.02 -9.10 -6.18
C GLY A 49 -7.51 -9.96 -5.02
N LEU A 50 -6.19 -10.14 -4.90
CA LEU A 50 -5.58 -10.89 -3.81
C LEU A 50 -4.96 -9.96 -2.75
N PRO A 51 -5.10 -10.28 -1.45
CA PRO A 51 -4.39 -9.56 -0.41
C PRO A 51 -2.89 -9.83 -0.51
N LEU A 52 -2.11 -8.76 -0.50
CA LEU A 52 -0.65 -8.83 -0.45
C LEU A 52 -0.14 -8.63 0.99
N VAL A 53 -0.69 -7.64 1.68
CA VAL A 53 -0.32 -7.27 3.05
C VAL A 53 -1.56 -6.73 3.75
N VAL A 54 -1.74 -7.07 5.03
CA VAL A 54 -2.84 -6.59 5.88
C VAL A 54 -2.30 -5.94 7.16
N ALA A 55 -3.05 -4.99 7.70
CA ALA A 55 -2.73 -4.30 8.95
C ALA A 55 -3.99 -3.90 9.73
N GLY A 56 -3.81 -3.55 11.00
CA GLY A 56 -4.91 -3.15 11.89
C GLY A 56 -5.75 -4.33 12.38
N GLY A 57 -5.14 -5.51 12.54
CA GLY A 57 -5.86 -6.70 13.04
C GLY A 57 -6.91 -7.26 12.08
N MET A 58 -6.82 -6.95 10.78
CA MET A 58 -7.68 -7.53 9.75
C MET A 58 -7.40 -9.04 9.63
N ASP A 59 -8.42 -9.86 9.80
CA ASP A 59 -8.35 -11.30 9.59
C ASP A 59 -8.55 -11.68 8.12
N ALA A 60 -8.31 -12.96 7.80
CA ALA A 60 -8.43 -13.47 6.43
C ALA A 60 -9.88 -13.47 5.92
N ASP A 61 -10.86 -13.66 6.82
CA ASP A 61 -12.29 -13.72 6.47
C ASP A 61 -12.82 -12.35 6.01
N LEU A 62 -12.19 -11.25 6.46
CA LEU A 62 -12.43 -9.91 5.95
C LEU A 62 -11.49 -9.57 4.78
N ALA A 63 -10.20 -9.92 4.86
CA ALA A 63 -9.20 -9.51 3.87
C ALA A 63 -9.46 -10.08 2.48
N ASP A 64 -9.83 -11.35 2.37
CA ASP A 64 -10.04 -12.01 1.08
C ASP A 64 -11.24 -11.42 0.32
N PRO A 65 -12.45 -11.33 0.90
CA PRO A 65 -13.58 -10.71 0.22
C PRO A 65 -13.33 -9.24 -0.10
N LEU A 66 -12.71 -8.49 0.82
CA LEU A 66 -12.44 -7.07 0.61
C LEU A 66 -11.44 -6.84 -0.53
N SER A 67 -10.44 -7.72 -0.67
CA SER A 67 -9.50 -7.69 -1.79
C SER A 67 -10.19 -7.93 -3.13
N ALA A 68 -11.05 -8.95 -3.19
CA ALA A 68 -11.82 -9.27 -4.39
C ALA A 68 -12.81 -8.14 -4.77
N MET A 69 -13.48 -7.55 -3.78
CA MET A 69 -14.36 -6.40 -4.03
C MET A 69 -13.57 -5.16 -4.52
N SER A 70 -12.36 -4.95 -3.99
CA SER A 70 -11.50 -3.83 -4.38
C SER A 70 -11.06 -3.91 -5.85
N SER A 71 -10.77 -5.11 -6.38
CA SER A 71 -10.43 -5.27 -7.81
C SER A 71 -11.64 -5.02 -8.72
N GLY A 72 -12.84 -5.38 -8.26
CA GLY A 72 -14.11 -5.02 -8.92
C GLY A 72 -14.33 -3.51 -8.97
N LEU A 73 -14.15 -2.83 -7.83
CA LEU A 73 -14.24 -1.36 -7.76
C LEU A 73 -13.21 -0.69 -8.68
N LEU A 74 -11.98 -1.19 -8.72
CA LEU A 74 -10.94 -0.67 -9.60
C LEU A 74 -11.32 -0.82 -11.07
N SER A 75 -11.89 -1.96 -11.44
CA SER A 75 -12.37 -2.23 -12.81
C SER A 75 -13.50 -1.27 -13.20
N LEU A 76 -14.46 -1.04 -12.31
CA LEU A 76 -15.54 -0.07 -12.52
C LEU A 76 -14.98 1.35 -12.65
N GLY A 77 -14.07 1.76 -11.76
CA GLY A 77 -13.42 3.07 -11.80
C GLY A 77 -12.68 3.31 -13.12
N HIS A 78 -11.92 2.33 -13.62
CA HIS A 78 -11.28 2.41 -14.93
C HIS A 78 -12.28 2.55 -16.08
N ASN A 79 -13.36 1.77 -16.06
CA ASN A 79 -14.37 1.83 -17.11
C ASN A 79 -15.08 3.19 -17.14
N ILE A 80 -15.37 3.75 -15.97
CA ILE A 80 -15.92 5.11 -15.84
C ILE A 80 -14.92 6.13 -16.40
N ALA A 81 -13.65 6.06 -15.99
CA ALA A 81 -12.59 6.95 -16.46
C ALA A 81 -12.48 6.93 -18.00
N ALA A 82 -12.40 5.74 -18.59
CA ALA A 82 -12.36 5.58 -20.04
C ALA A 82 -13.60 6.19 -20.73
N LYS A 83 -14.79 6.01 -20.15
CA LYS A 83 -16.03 6.56 -20.69
C LYS A 83 -16.06 8.09 -20.72
N VAL A 84 -15.33 8.74 -19.81
CA VAL A 84 -15.23 10.21 -19.72
C VAL A 84 -13.89 10.77 -20.25
N GLY A 85 -13.11 9.96 -20.97
CA GLY A 85 -11.86 10.39 -21.60
C GLY A 85 -10.70 10.62 -20.63
N GLN A 86 -10.73 10.00 -19.45
CA GLN A 86 -9.64 10.03 -18.47
C GLN A 86 -8.75 8.78 -18.59
N SER A 87 -7.49 8.90 -18.18
CA SER A 87 -6.49 7.82 -18.28
C SER A 87 -6.72 6.68 -17.29
N GLY A 88 -7.43 6.94 -16.19
CA GLY A 88 -7.72 5.93 -15.18
C GLY A 88 -8.40 6.52 -13.94
N CYS A 89 -8.59 5.66 -12.94
CA CYS A 89 -9.13 6.03 -11.64
C CYS A 89 -8.03 5.90 -10.59
N GLU A 90 -7.62 7.00 -9.99
CA GLU A 90 -6.55 7.02 -8.99
C GLU A 90 -7.06 6.71 -7.59
N GLN A 91 -8.28 7.13 -7.28
CA GLN A 91 -8.87 7.03 -5.95
C GLN A 91 -10.37 6.72 -6.00
N ILE A 92 -10.84 5.97 -5.01
CA ILE A 92 -12.26 5.69 -4.78
C ILE A 92 -12.57 5.95 -3.31
N MET A 93 -13.70 6.61 -3.04
CA MET A 93 -14.22 6.81 -1.68
C MET A 93 -15.66 6.35 -1.62
N LEU A 94 -15.96 5.50 -0.63
CA LEU A 94 -17.31 5.09 -0.29
C LEU A 94 -17.60 5.56 1.13
N LYS A 95 -18.76 6.20 1.32
CA LYS A 95 -19.23 6.66 2.63
C LYS A 95 -20.28 5.70 3.16
N PHE A 96 -20.15 5.33 4.42
CA PHE A 96 -21.09 4.52 5.17
C PHE A 96 -21.52 5.27 6.44
N PRO A 97 -22.60 4.86 7.11
CA PRO A 97 -22.96 5.43 8.40
C PRO A 97 -21.83 5.34 9.43
N ALA A 98 -21.16 4.18 9.51
CA ALA A 98 -20.10 3.91 10.47
C ALA A 98 -18.67 4.27 9.99
N GLY A 99 -18.54 5.16 8.99
CA GLY A 99 -17.24 5.61 8.49
C GLY A 99 -17.07 5.49 6.98
N HIS A 100 -15.85 5.24 6.50
CA HIS A 100 -15.51 5.32 5.08
C HIS A 100 -14.66 4.14 4.63
N PHE A 101 -14.77 3.79 3.36
CA PHE A 101 -13.76 2.99 2.65
C PHE A 101 -13.05 3.91 1.67
N LEU A 102 -11.73 3.93 1.74
CA LEU A 102 -10.86 4.66 0.85
C LEU A 102 -10.00 3.68 0.08
N PHE A 103 -9.85 3.90 -1.21
CA PHE A 103 -8.93 3.15 -2.06
C PHE A 103 -8.05 4.13 -2.82
N MET A 104 -6.74 3.87 -2.85
CA MET A 104 -5.77 4.62 -3.63
C MET A 104 -4.90 3.65 -4.42
N ARG A 105 -4.75 3.89 -5.72
CA ARG A 105 -3.94 3.06 -6.59
C ARG A 105 -2.46 3.12 -6.22
N ILE A 106 -1.78 1.98 -6.28
CA ILE A 106 -0.32 1.88 -6.19
C ILE A 106 0.23 1.35 -7.51
N GLY A 107 0.67 2.27 -8.36
CA GLY A 107 1.16 1.93 -9.71
C GLY A 107 0.12 1.11 -10.52
N PRO A 108 0.56 0.30 -11.49
CA PRO A 108 -0.36 -0.48 -12.32
C PRO A 108 -0.80 -1.81 -11.69
N LEU A 109 -0.12 -2.28 -10.63
CA LEU A 109 -0.23 -3.67 -10.16
C LEU A 109 -0.93 -3.85 -8.82
N ALA A 110 -1.18 -2.77 -8.08
CA ALA A 110 -1.72 -2.84 -6.73
C ALA A 110 -2.55 -1.61 -6.36
N GLY A 111 -3.15 -1.67 -5.17
CA GLY A 111 -3.82 -0.55 -4.52
C GLY A 111 -3.81 -0.69 -3.01
N LEU A 112 -3.95 0.43 -2.32
CA LEU A 112 -4.10 0.56 -0.88
C LEU A 112 -5.58 0.76 -0.58
N ALA A 113 -6.19 -0.17 0.16
CA ALA A 113 -7.54 -0.06 0.67
C ALA A 113 -7.51 0.20 2.18
N VAL A 114 -8.33 1.14 2.66
CA VAL A 114 -8.35 1.60 4.05
C VAL A 114 -9.79 1.73 4.52
N LEU A 115 -10.09 1.08 5.65
CA LEU A 115 -11.33 1.25 6.39
C LEU A 115 -11.12 2.29 7.47
N VAL A 116 -11.96 3.32 7.45
CA VAL A 116 -11.86 4.49 8.32
C VAL A 116 -13.09 4.56 9.21
N GLU A 117 -12.89 4.93 10.47
CA GLU A 117 -13.95 5.22 11.44
C GLU A 117 -14.78 6.44 11.08
N GLU A 118 -15.97 6.52 11.68
CA GLU A 118 -16.77 7.73 11.70
C GLU A 118 -16.05 8.85 12.46
N GLY A 119 -16.19 10.10 12.02
CA GLY A 119 -15.59 11.26 12.67
C GLY A 119 -14.09 11.44 12.45
N ALA A 120 -13.42 10.51 11.77
CA ALA A 120 -12.01 10.63 11.42
C ALA A 120 -11.74 11.82 10.48
N ASN A 121 -10.55 12.41 10.60
CA ASN A 121 -10.10 13.43 9.66
C ASN A 121 -9.66 12.79 8.34
N LEU A 122 -10.59 12.72 7.37
CA LEU A 122 -10.33 12.10 6.06
C LEU A 122 -9.19 12.77 5.29
N GLY A 123 -8.98 14.08 5.44
CA GLY A 123 -7.87 14.77 4.80
C GLY A 123 -6.52 14.29 5.33
N ALA A 124 -6.41 14.10 6.65
CA ALA A 124 -5.21 13.55 7.27
C ALA A 124 -4.96 12.09 6.87
N VAL A 125 -6.02 11.27 6.82
CA VAL A 125 -5.93 9.87 6.36
C VAL A 125 -5.48 9.82 4.91
N ALA A 126 -6.12 10.58 4.02
CA ALA A 126 -5.76 10.63 2.60
C ALA A 126 -4.32 11.10 2.39
N TYR A 127 -3.87 12.12 3.14
CA TYR A 127 -2.48 12.58 3.10
C TYR A 127 -1.49 11.47 3.48
N LYS A 128 -1.77 10.75 4.59
CA LYS A 128 -0.94 9.61 5.02
C LYS A 128 -0.97 8.46 4.02
N MET A 129 -2.10 8.21 3.37
CA MET A 129 -2.20 7.24 2.27
C MET A 129 -1.30 7.65 1.11
N THR A 130 -1.33 8.92 0.68
CA THR A 130 -0.43 9.42 -0.38
C THR A 130 1.04 9.22 -0.01
N GLN A 131 1.45 9.57 1.21
CA GLN A 131 2.82 9.33 1.67
C GLN A 131 3.22 7.85 1.61
N LEU A 132 2.32 6.95 2.04
CA LEU A 132 2.56 5.52 1.97
C LEU A 132 2.66 5.05 0.52
N VAL A 133 1.71 5.43 -0.34
CA VAL A 133 1.68 5.06 -1.76
C VAL A 133 2.92 5.55 -2.50
N ASP A 134 3.39 6.77 -2.24
CA ASP A 134 4.61 7.29 -2.85
C ASP A 134 5.85 6.51 -2.36
N GLY A 135 5.89 6.17 -1.07
CA GLY A 135 6.97 5.37 -0.48
C GLY A 135 7.00 3.92 -0.95
N VAL A 136 5.82 3.30 -1.17
CA VAL A 136 5.70 1.91 -1.64
C VAL A 136 5.66 1.76 -3.16
N GLY A 137 5.26 2.80 -3.87
CA GLY A 137 4.99 2.78 -5.30
C GLY A 137 6.23 2.46 -6.13
N HIS A 138 7.41 2.95 -5.74
CA HIS A 138 8.66 2.63 -6.41
C HIS A 138 9.19 1.21 -6.06
N LEU A 139 8.61 0.54 -5.06
CA LEU A 139 9.04 -0.77 -4.54
C LEU A 139 8.20 -1.93 -5.07
N LEU A 140 6.93 -1.68 -5.40
CA LEU A 140 5.98 -2.68 -5.88
C LEU A 140 6.23 -3.05 -7.35
N THR A 141 7.40 -3.63 -7.61
CA THR A 141 7.71 -4.26 -8.91
C THR A 141 6.89 -5.55 -9.08
N PRO A 142 6.71 -6.06 -10.33
CA PRO A 142 6.05 -7.34 -10.56
C PRO A 142 6.63 -8.49 -9.72
N GLN A 143 7.95 -8.53 -9.56
CA GLN A 143 8.65 -9.57 -8.80
C GLN A 143 8.31 -9.49 -7.30
N VAL A 144 8.39 -8.29 -6.72
CA VAL A 144 8.07 -8.06 -5.30
C VAL A 144 6.61 -8.40 -5.00
N ARG A 145 5.68 -8.06 -5.92
CA ARG A 145 4.28 -8.45 -5.80
C ARG A 145 4.12 -9.98 -5.76
N ASP A 146 4.80 -10.70 -6.64
CA ASP A 146 4.71 -12.16 -6.71
C ASP A 146 5.31 -12.82 -5.47
N ASP A 147 6.39 -12.26 -4.91
CA ASP A 147 7.00 -12.73 -3.66
C ASP A 147 6.09 -12.48 -2.46
N LEU A 148 5.49 -11.28 -2.35
CA LEU A 148 4.46 -10.96 -1.35
C LEU A 148 3.30 -11.94 -1.39
N ARG A 149 2.82 -12.26 -2.60
CA ARG A 149 1.75 -13.24 -2.80
C ARG A 149 2.15 -14.64 -2.30
N ARG A 150 3.37 -15.10 -2.60
CA ARG A 150 3.85 -16.42 -2.14
C ARG A 150 3.97 -16.49 -0.62
N LEU A 151 4.46 -15.44 0.02
CA LEU A 151 4.61 -15.42 1.47
C LEU A 151 3.27 -15.39 2.20
N ASN A 152 2.30 -14.62 1.69
CA ASN A 152 0.95 -14.63 2.25
C ASN A 152 0.33 -16.03 2.16
N LEU A 153 0.52 -16.74 1.05
CA LEU A 153 0.08 -18.14 0.92
C LEU A 153 0.80 -19.09 1.90
N GLY A 154 2.08 -18.87 2.16
CA GLY A 154 2.87 -19.66 3.11
C GLY A 154 2.46 -19.43 4.58
N GLN A 155 2.14 -18.20 4.97
CA GLN A 155 1.69 -17.86 6.33
C GLN A 155 0.32 -18.44 6.66
N ARG A 156 -0.53 -18.69 5.65
CA ARG A 156 -1.88 -19.27 5.82
C ARG A 156 -1.89 -20.80 5.90
N ALA A 157 -0.78 -21.45 5.53
CA ALA A 157 -0.66 -22.92 5.54
C ALA A 157 -0.04 -23.47 6.83
N SER A 158 0.34 -22.60 7.78
CA SER A 158 0.91 -22.94 9.09
C SER A 158 -0.06 -22.62 10.22
#